data_AF-A0A812RGY8-F1
#
_entry.id   AF-A0A812RGY8-F1
#
_cell.length_a   1.000
_cell.length_b   1.000
_cell.length_c   1.000
_cell.angle_alpha   90.00
_cell.angle_beta   90.00
_cell.angle_gamma   90.00
#
_symmetry.space_group_name_H-M   'P 1'
#
loop_
_entity.id
_entity.type
_entity.pdbx_description
1 polymer ?
#
loop_
_entity_poly.entity_id
_entity_poly.type
_entity_poly.pdbx_seq_one_letter_code
_entity_poly.pdbx_strand_id
1 'polypeptide(L)'
;MDPYSFWATFFIILGTIHWRASTANLADLACVARNFWKNRCADSPEEARLEKAVRELREKNYVLACRFLQHANFVSLMTAPLVHGSNQRSCALIMTAYAISYTMNTCIAKGVLVLETTGLRKVASFYYSVMFASIWMPQSGVSERAFLLFQVMGSVCYVESAVHVPASLALVLGKFCHVFMVHGTDLDLANFPLDHGAFAMLIIVISVVLERTQRDRVAIQFRNADAESMIFGFRQMLRGICDGEVLLDDGLRIQEGATFLNRLLSSSECLDKTIFQDLLVQ
;
A
#
# COMPACT_ATOMS: atom_id res chain seq x y z
N MET A 1 -48.20 -0.73 6.68
CA MET A 1 -46.88 -0.29 6.18
C MET A 1 -45.97 -1.48 6.28
N ASP A 2 -45.44 -1.95 5.15
CA ASP A 2 -44.52 -3.09 5.18
C ASP A 2 -43.26 -2.71 5.97
N PRO A 3 -42.83 -3.53 6.94
CA PRO A 3 -41.67 -3.24 7.77
C PRO A 3 -40.41 -2.96 6.93
N TYR A 4 -40.29 -3.59 5.76
CA TYR A 4 -39.19 -3.39 4.80
C TYR A 4 -39.15 -1.98 4.19
N SER A 5 -40.32 -1.36 3.95
CA SER A 5 -40.40 0.01 3.43
C SER A 5 -39.88 1.02 4.44
N PHE A 6 -40.18 0.83 5.72
CA PHE A 6 -39.68 1.70 6.79
C PHE A 6 -38.16 1.63 6.91
N TRP A 7 -37.59 0.42 6.95
CA TRP A 7 -36.14 0.24 7.05
C TRP A 7 -35.38 0.75 5.82
N ALA A 8 -35.89 0.51 4.61
CA ALA A 8 -35.29 1.05 3.39
C ALA A 8 -35.23 2.58 3.42
N THR A 9 -36.33 3.22 3.83
CA THR A 9 -36.40 4.69 3.93
C THR A 9 -35.45 5.22 5.02
N PHE A 10 -35.37 4.52 6.16
CA PHE A 10 -34.44 4.84 7.24
C PHE A 10 -32.97 4.77 6.79
N PHE A 11 -32.56 3.70 6.08
CA PHE A 11 -31.20 3.57 5.56
C PHE A 11 -30.86 4.61 4.49
N ILE A 12 -31.83 4.99 3.64
CA ILE A 12 -31.63 6.07 2.65
C ILE A 12 -31.42 7.41 3.34
N ILE A 13 -32.20 7.71 4.38
CA ILE A 13 -32.07 8.96 5.16
C ILE A 13 -30.74 8.98 5.92
N LEU A 14 -30.40 7.89 6.61
CA LEU A 14 -29.14 7.80 7.34
C LEU A 14 -27.93 7.87 6.41
N GLY A 15 -28.02 7.19 5.26
CA GLY A 15 -27.00 7.22 4.21
C GLY A 15 -26.81 8.60 3.62
N THR A 16 -27.90 9.35 3.36
CA THR A 16 -27.83 10.73 2.84
C THR A 16 -27.33 11.74 3.87
N ILE A 17 -27.64 11.57 5.15
CA ILE A 17 -27.09 12.39 6.25
C ILE A 17 -25.59 12.10 6.42
N HIS A 18 -25.20 10.82 6.49
CA HIS A 18 -23.80 10.42 6.58
C HIS A 18 -23.01 10.91 5.35
N TRP A 19 -23.61 10.82 4.16
CA TRP A 19 -23.05 11.32 2.91
C TRP A 19 -22.77 12.82 2.93
N ARG A 20 -23.74 13.62 3.41
CA ARG A 20 -23.56 15.06 3.54
C ARG A 20 -22.53 15.43 4.62
N ALA A 21 -22.42 14.63 5.67
CA ALA A 21 -21.51 14.88 6.78
C ALA A 21 -20.06 14.43 6.53
N SER A 22 -19.85 13.37 5.75
CA SER A 22 -18.53 12.72 5.65
C SER A 22 -17.52 13.44 4.76
N THR A 23 -17.95 14.41 3.93
CA THR A 23 -17.12 15.06 2.88
C THR A 23 -16.39 14.07 1.94
N ALA A 24 -16.74 12.77 2.00
CA ALA A 24 -16.06 11.72 1.28
C ALA A 24 -16.45 11.79 -0.19
N ASN A 25 -15.49 12.13 -1.04
CA ASN A 25 -15.75 12.28 -2.46
C ASN A 25 -15.80 10.91 -3.15
N LEU A 26 -16.98 10.27 -3.20
CA LEU A 26 -17.20 9.02 -3.97
C LEU A 26 -16.83 9.18 -5.43
N ALA A 27 -16.87 10.40 -6.00
CA ALA A 27 -16.41 10.63 -7.36
C ALA A 27 -14.91 10.33 -7.48
N ASP A 28 -14.11 10.68 -6.48
CA ASP A 28 -12.69 10.33 -6.44
C ASP A 28 -12.50 8.84 -6.23
N LEU A 29 -13.28 8.21 -5.32
CA LEU A 29 -13.20 6.77 -5.10
C LEU A 29 -13.62 5.96 -6.35
N ALA A 30 -14.67 6.38 -7.04
CA ALA A 30 -15.17 5.76 -8.27
C ALA A 30 -14.24 6.04 -9.46
N CYS A 31 -13.65 7.24 -9.55
CA CYS A 31 -12.61 7.56 -10.53
C CYS A 31 -11.36 6.70 -10.28
N VAL A 32 -10.97 6.51 -9.02
CA VAL A 32 -9.86 5.62 -8.62
C VAL A 32 -10.16 4.17 -8.98
N ALA A 33 -11.38 3.68 -8.72
CA ALA A 33 -11.80 2.33 -9.11
C ALA A 33 -11.86 2.15 -10.64
N ARG A 34 -12.26 3.18 -11.39
CA ARG A 34 -12.28 3.17 -12.86
C ARG A 34 -10.87 3.17 -13.44
N ASN A 35 -9.97 3.99 -12.91
CA ASN A 35 -8.57 4.07 -13.32
C ASN A 35 -7.77 2.85 -12.90
N PHE A 36 -8.22 2.10 -11.90
CA PHE A 36 -7.63 0.82 -11.52
C PHE A 36 -7.74 -0.22 -12.63
N TRP A 37 -8.84 -0.24 -13.39
CA TRP A 37 -9.04 -1.20 -14.49
C TRP A 37 -8.39 -0.81 -15.82
N LYS A 38 -7.99 0.46 -15.97
CA LYS A 38 -7.29 0.93 -17.17
C LYS A 38 -5.80 0.60 -17.01
N ASN A 39 -5.30 -0.36 -17.81
CA ASN A 39 -3.93 -0.87 -17.83
C ASN A 39 -2.88 0.21 -17.50
N ARG A 40 -2.16 0.04 -16.38
CA ARG A 40 -0.98 0.85 -16.04
C ARG A 40 0.23 0.29 -16.78
N CYS A 41 0.52 0.79 -17.97
CA CYS A 41 1.92 0.88 -18.40
C CYS A 41 2.50 2.14 -17.75
N ALA A 42 3.74 2.06 -17.27
CA ALA A 42 4.45 3.26 -16.84
C ALA A 42 4.70 4.12 -18.08
N ASP A 43 4.04 5.28 -18.16
CA ASP A 43 4.12 6.16 -19.32
C ASP A 43 5.35 7.09 -19.22
N SER A 44 5.98 7.17 -18.04
CA SER A 44 7.19 7.97 -17.80
C SER A 44 8.32 7.23 -17.05
N PRO A 45 9.58 7.66 -17.20
CA PRO A 45 10.70 7.12 -16.43
C PRO A 45 10.54 7.30 -14.92
N GLU A 46 9.89 8.38 -14.49
CA GLU A 46 9.59 8.66 -13.08
C GLU A 46 8.59 7.65 -12.52
N GLU A 47 7.56 7.30 -13.29
CA GLU A 47 6.59 6.26 -12.93
C GLU A 47 7.23 4.89 -12.84
N ALA A 48 8.16 4.56 -13.76
CA ALA A 48 8.91 3.31 -13.71
C ALA A 48 9.81 3.22 -12.45
N ARG A 49 10.47 4.33 -12.08
CA ARG A 49 11.25 4.45 -10.83
C ARG A 49 10.37 4.25 -9.60
N LEU A 50 9.21 4.90 -9.58
CA LEU A 50 8.21 4.76 -8.51
C LEU A 50 7.70 3.32 -8.40
N GLU A 51 7.34 2.69 -9.51
CA GLU A 51 6.82 1.33 -9.52
C GLU A 51 7.84 0.32 -8.98
N LYS A 52 9.11 0.45 -9.39
CA LYS A 52 10.19 -0.38 -8.86
C LYS A 52 10.32 -0.25 -7.34
N ALA A 53 10.34 0.98 -6.82
CA ALA A 53 10.45 1.22 -5.38
C ALA A 53 9.24 0.66 -4.60
N VAL A 54 8.04 0.77 -5.15
CA VAL A 54 6.83 0.19 -4.55
C VAL A 54 6.89 -1.33 -4.52
N ARG A 55 7.43 -1.98 -5.57
CA ARG A 55 7.66 -3.43 -5.61
C ARG A 55 8.64 -3.88 -4.52
N GLU A 56 9.79 -3.22 -4.40
CA GLU A 56 10.78 -3.51 -3.36
C GLU A 56 10.22 -3.31 -1.94
N LEU A 57 9.41 -2.25 -1.74
CA LEU A 57 8.75 -1.99 -0.46
C LEU A 57 7.75 -3.11 -0.11
N ARG A 58 6.99 -3.61 -1.09
CA ARG A 58 6.06 -4.73 -0.89
C ARG A 58 6.79 -6.00 -0.48
N GLU A 59 7.91 -6.31 -1.13
CA GLU A 59 8.72 -7.48 -0.82
C GLU A 59 9.24 -7.42 0.62
N LYS A 60 9.79 -6.26 1.04
CA LYS A 60 10.25 -6.04 2.42
C LYS A 60 9.12 -6.14 3.44
N ASN A 61 7.98 -5.51 3.16
CA ASN A 61 6.81 -5.56 4.05
C ASN A 61 6.27 -6.97 4.20
N TYR A 62 6.24 -7.76 3.12
CA TYR A 62 5.77 -9.13 3.15
C TYR A 62 6.71 -10.04 3.96
N VAL A 63 8.03 -9.89 3.81
CA VAL A 63 9.01 -10.62 4.64
C VAL A 63 8.81 -10.31 6.12
N LEU A 64 8.57 -9.04 6.46
CA LEU A 64 8.23 -8.64 7.83
C LEU A 64 6.92 -9.29 8.29
N ALA A 65 5.88 -9.29 7.46
CA ALA A 65 4.61 -9.95 7.76
C ALA A 65 4.79 -11.46 7.99
N CYS A 66 5.60 -12.16 7.19
CA CYS A 66 5.89 -13.58 7.37
C CYS A 66 6.46 -13.92 8.75
N ARG A 67 7.27 -13.02 9.34
CA ARG A 67 7.81 -13.19 10.71
C ARG A 67 6.71 -13.24 11.76
N PHE A 68 5.60 -12.54 11.55
CA PHE A 68 4.42 -12.60 12.44
C PHE A 68 3.48 -13.74 12.05
N LEU A 69 3.22 -13.92 10.76
CA LEU A 69 2.30 -14.94 10.24
C LEU A 69 2.75 -16.36 10.56
N GLN A 70 4.05 -16.65 10.67
CA GLN A 70 4.51 -17.96 11.13
C GLN A 70 4.00 -18.28 12.55
N HIS A 71 3.95 -17.30 13.46
CA HIS A 71 3.43 -17.51 14.81
C HIS A 71 1.91 -17.71 14.80
N ALA A 72 1.19 -16.91 14.01
CA ALA A 72 -0.25 -17.09 13.83
C ALA A 72 -0.59 -18.48 13.25
N ASN A 73 0.18 -18.96 12.26
CA ASN A 73 0.02 -20.30 11.70
C ASN A 73 0.36 -21.39 12.72
N PHE A 74 1.40 -21.20 13.54
CA PHE A 74 1.75 -22.15 14.60
C PHE A 74 0.63 -22.29 15.63
N VAL A 75 0.09 -21.17 16.12
CA VAL A 75 -1.08 -21.18 17.03
C VAL A 75 -2.27 -21.86 16.36
N SER A 76 -2.56 -21.50 15.11
CA SER A 76 -3.67 -22.11 14.35
C SER A 76 -3.51 -23.62 14.21
N LEU A 77 -2.29 -24.10 13.95
CA LEU A 77 -1.94 -25.52 13.87
C LEU A 77 -2.19 -26.25 15.21
N MET A 78 -1.85 -25.62 16.34
CA MET A 78 -2.09 -26.19 17.68
C MET A 78 -3.58 -26.21 18.05
N THR A 79 -4.35 -25.22 17.61
CA THR A 79 -5.78 -25.13 17.90
C THR A 79 -6.67 -25.94 16.94
N ALA A 80 -6.17 -26.30 15.75
CA ALA A 80 -6.96 -27.00 14.74
C ALA A 80 -7.60 -28.32 15.22
N PRO A 81 -6.92 -29.19 16.01
CA PRO A 81 -7.54 -30.39 16.56
C PRO A 81 -8.69 -30.11 17.54
N LEU A 82 -8.60 -29.00 18.29
CA LEU A 82 -9.64 -28.60 19.24
C LEU A 82 -10.91 -28.12 18.53
N VAL A 83 -10.75 -27.47 17.38
CA VAL A 83 -11.87 -26.90 16.61
C VAL A 83 -12.48 -27.92 15.64
N HIS A 84 -11.66 -28.77 15.03
CA HIS A 84 -12.07 -29.68 13.95
C HIS A 84 -11.98 -31.17 14.31
N GLY A 85 -11.74 -31.50 15.59
CA GLY A 85 -11.57 -32.89 16.05
C GLY A 85 -12.76 -33.81 15.79
N SER A 86 -13.95 -33.26 15.56
CA SER A 86 -15.15 -34.02 15.19
C SER A 86 -15.07 -34.67 13.81
N ASN A 87 -14.23 -34.15 12.90
CA ASN A 87 -14.03 -34.70 11.56
C ASN A 87 -12.53 -34.83 11.25
N GLN A 88 -12.01 -36.04 11.40
CA GLN A 88 -10.58 -36.34 11.26
C GLN A 88 -10.03 -35.96 9.87
N ARG A 89 -10.83 -36.09 8.80
CA ARG A 89 -10.39 -35.73 7.44
C ARG A 89 -10.22 -34.22 7.29
N SER A 90 -11.22 -33.45 7.72
CA SER A 90 -11.15 -31.97 7.69
C SER A 90 -10.03 -31.44 8.59
N CYS A 91 -9.87 -32.03 9.79
CA CYS A 91 -8.78 -31.69 10.70
C CYS A 91 -7.41 -31.93 10.06
N ALA A 92 -7.19 -33.10 9.46
CA ALA A 92 -5.93 -33.43 8.79
C ALA A 92 -5.62 -32.45 7.65
N LEU A 93 -6.59 -32.16 6.79
CA LEU A 93 -6.42 -31.22 5.68
C LEU A 93 -6.08 -29.80 6.15
N ILE A 94 -6.78 -29.29 7.16
CA ILE A 94 -6.54 -27.96 7.72
C ILE A 94 -5.16 -27.88 8.38
N MET A 95 -4.78 -28.92 9.14
CA MET A 95 -3.44 -29.00 9.73
C MET A 95 -2.35 -29.05 8.66
N THR A 96 -2.54 -29.81 7.57
CA THR A 96 -1.60 -29.82 6.45
C THR A 96 -1.49 -28.44 5.80
N ALA A 97 -2.61 -27.74 5.58
CA ALA A 97 -2.60 -26.38 5.04
C ALA A 97 -1.84 -25.39 5.95
N TYR A 98 -2.06 -25.43 7.27
CA TYR A 98 -1.33 -24.59 8.22
C TYR A 98 0.15 -24.97 8.31
N ALA A 99 0.50 -26.26 8.24
CA ALA A 99 1.89 -26.71 8.24
C ALA A 99 2.63 -26.21 6.99
N ILE A 100 2.04 -26.31 5.79
CA ILE A 100 2.59 -25.75 4.55
C ILE A 100 2.74 -24.23 4.65
N SER A 101 1.74 -23.56 5.20
CA SER A 101 1.76 -22.10 5.38
C SER A 101 2.84 -21.67 6.38
N TYR A 102 3.02 -22.42 7.46
CA TYR A 102 4.04 -22.21 8.47
C TYR A 102 5.44 -22.38 7.88
N THR A 103 5.69 -23.48 7.17
CA THR A 103 7.00 -23.74 6.56
C THR A 103 7.33 -22.69 5.52
N MET A 104 6.38 -22.35 4.63
CA MET A 104 6.58 -21.31 3.62
C MET A 104 6.90 -19.95 4.25
N ASN A 105 6.11 -19.50 5.24
CA ASN A 105 6.37 -18.24 5.92
C ASN A 105 7.71 -18.25 6.69
N THR A 106 8.10 -19.37 7.28
CA THR A 106 9.40 -19.53 7.95
C THR A 106 10.56 -19.44 6.97
N CYS A 107 10.45 -20.10 5.81
CA CYS A 107 11.47 -20.05 4.76
C CYS A 107 11.65 -18.63 4.21
N ILE A 108 10.56 -17.89 4.01
CA ILE A 108 10.60 -16.49 3.56
C ILE A 108 11.18 -15.58 4.64
N ALA A 109 10.73 -15.74 5.90
CA ALA A 109 11.19 -14.95 7.03
C ALA A 109 12.70 -15.10 7.31
N LYS A 110 13.24 -16.31 7.08
CA LYS A 110 14.67 -16.62 7.21
C LYS A 110 15.50 -16.26 5.97
N GLY A 111 14.87 -15.80 4.89
CA GLY A 111 15.55 -15.49 3.63
C GLY A 111 16.06 -16.71 2.85
N VAL A 112 15.61 -17.92 3.22
CA VAL A 112 15.90 -19.14 2.44
C VAL A 112 15.17 -19.10 1.10
N LEU A 113 13.95 -18.57 1.11
CA LEU A 113 13.16 -18.33 -0.10
C LEU A 113 13.05 -16.82 -0.34
N VAL A 114 13.81 -16.33 -1.32
CA VAL A 114 13.71 -14.93 -1.78
C VAL A 114 12.66 -14.88 -2.87
N LEU A 115 11.55 -14.19 -2.61
CA LEU A 115 10.45 -14.05 -3.55
C LEU A 115 10.45 -12.65 -4.16
N GLU A 116 10.57 -12.60 -5.48
CA GLU A 116 10.22 -11.42 -6.25
C GLU A 116 8.70 -11.19 -6.23
N THR A 117 8.28 -10.00 -6.63
CA THR A 117 6.86 -9.59 -6.70
C THR A 117 5.98 -10.59 -7.45
N THR A 118 6.48 -11.21 -8.53
CA THR A 118 5.74 -12.25 -9.28
C THR A 118 5.55 -13.54 -8.46
N GLY A 119 6.53 -13.93 -7.66
CA GLY A 119 6.45 -15.03 -6.72
C GLY A 119 5.45 -14.75 -5.60
N LEU A 120 5.44 -13.53 -5.06
CA LEU A 120 4.46 -13.11 -4.05
C LEU A 120 3.03 -13.16 -4.57
N ARG A 121 2.79 -12.74 -5.82
CA ARG A 121 1.47 -12.89 -6.47
C ARG A 121 1.01 -14.34 -6.53
N LYS A 122 1.92 -15.25 -6.88
CA LYS A 122 1.61 -16.69 -6.93
C LYS A 122 1.28 -17.24 -5.54
N VAL A 123 2.05 -16.84 -4.52
CA VAL A 123 1.78 -17.22 -3.12
C VAL A 123 0.42 -16.70 -2.65
N ALA A 124 0.12 -15.43 -2.89
CA ALA A 124 -1.18 -14.85 -2.56
C ALA A 124 -2.32 -15.56 -3.32
N SER A 125 -2.13 -15.85 -4.61
CA SER A 125 -3.11 -16.58 -5.42
C SER A 125 -3.34 -18.02 -4.92
N PHE A 126 -2.29 -18.71 -4.50
CA PHE A 126 -2.38 -20.04 -3.88
C PHE A 126 -3.24 -19.98 -2.62
N TYR A 127 -2.95 -19.03 -1.74
CA TYR A 127 -3.69 -18.78 -0.50
C TYR A 127 -5.19 -18.53 -0.74
N TYR A 128 -5.52 -17.68 -1.72
CA TYR A 128 -6.90 -17.44 -2.12
C TYR A 128 -7.57 -18.66 -2.75
N SER A 129 -6.83 -19.48 -3.50
CA SER A 129 -7.35 -20.70 -4.11
C SER A 129 -7.68 -21.76 -3.05
N VAL A 130 -6.83 -21.91 -2.03
CA VAL A 130 -7.11 -22.79 -0.88
C VAL A 130 -8.36 -22.34 -0.13
N MET A 131 -8.54 -21.02 0.06
CA MET A 131 -9.76 -20.47 0.64
C MET A 131 -10.97 -20.68 -0.26
N PHE A 132 -10.84 -20.48 -1.58
CA PHE A 132 -11.96 -20.72 -2.49
C PHE A 132 -12.38 -22.19 -2.46
N ALA A 133 -11.43 -23.12 -2.42
CA ALA A 133 -11.71 -24.55 -2.31
C ALA A 133 -12.41 -24.92 -0.99
N SER A 134 -12.09 -24.23 0.12
CA SER A 134 -12.69 -24.52 1.43
C SER A 134 -14.19 -24.16 1.51
N ILE A 135 -14.68 -23.27 0.64
CA ILE A 135 -16.12 -22.95 0.50
C ILE A 135 -16.91 -24.22 0.16
N TRP A 136 -16.34 -25.09 -0.66
CA TRP A 136 -17.01 -26.30 -1.17
C TRP A 136 -16.81 -27.52 -0.27
N MET A 137 -16.08 -27.39 0.84
CA MET A 137 -15.86 -28.48 1.78
C MET A 137 -17.03 -28.60 2.77
N PRO A 138 -17.74 -29.74 2.79
CA PRO A 138 -18.82 -29.96 3.75
C PRO A 138 -18.23 -29.97 5.18
N GLN A 139 -18.82 -29.16 6.07
CA GLN A 139 -18.35 -28.98 7.45
C GLN A 139 -16.88 -28.54 7.56
N SER A 140 -16.45 -27.57 6.73
CA SER A 140 -15.11 -26.98 6.86
C SER A 140 -14.86 -26.43 8.28
N GLY A 141 -15.92 -26.06 9.02
CA GLY A 141 -15.83 -25.52 10.38
C GLY A 141 -15.10 -24.17 10.45
N VAL A 142 -14.71 -23.62 9.30
CA VAL A 142 -14.04 -22.33 9.22
C VAL A 142 -15.11 -21.28 9.46
N SER A 143 -15.04 -20.65 10.64
CA SER A 143 -15.96 -19.57 10.97
C SER A 143 -15.88 -18.46 9.92
N GLU A 144 -17.02 -17.84 9.62
CA GLU A 144 -17.10 -16.72 8.70
C GLU A 144 -16.13 -15.58 9.09
N ARG A 145 -15.97 -15.39 10.41
CA ARG A 145 -15.01 -14.43 10.99
C ARG A 145 -13.57 -14.75 10.62
N ALA A 146 -13.17 -16.01 10.58
CA ALA A 146 -11.83 -16.42 10.16
C ALA A 146 -11.58 -16.11 8.68
N PHE A 147 -12.60 -16.27 7.84
CA PHE A 147 -12.56 -15.89 6.41
C PHE A 147 -12.32 -14.39 6.22
N LEU A 148 -13.09 -13.57 6.95
CA LEU A 148 -12.94 -12.11 6.89
C LEU A 148 -11.58 -11.66 7.43
N LEU A 149 -11.15 -12.24 8.56
CA LEU A 149 -9.85 -11.94 9.15
C LEU A 149 -8.72 -12.27 8.17
N PHE A 150 -8.81 -13.40 7.48
CA PHE A 150 -7.83 -13.77 6.46
C PHE A 150 -7.77 -12.78 5.31
N GLN A 151 -8.90 -12.32 4.79
CA GLN A 151 -8.94 -11.34 3.70
C GLN A 151 -8.35 -10.00 4.13
N VAL A 152 -8.69 -9.52 5.33
CA VAL A 152 -8.14 -8.27 5.89
C VAL A 152 -6.63 -8.42 6.10
N MET A 153 -6.19 -9.48 6.76
CA MET A 153 -4.77 -9.75 6.99
C MET A 153 -4.01 -9.87 5.66
N GLY A 154 -4.57 -10.56 4.67
CA GLY A 154 -4.00 -10.66 3.32
C GLY A 154 -3.76 -9.29 2.69
N SER A 155 -4.77 -8.41 2.73
CA SER A 155 -4.68 -7.05 2.16
C SER A 155 -3.67 -6.14 2.88
N VAL A 156 -3.43 -6.37 4.18
CA VAL A 156 -2.48 -5.61 4.99
C VAL A 156 -1.05 -6.15 4.82
N CYS A 157 -0.90 -7.48 4.84
CA CYS A 157 0.41 -8.14 4.72
C CYS A 157 0.98 -8.04 3.30
N TYR A 158 0.13 -8.05 2.28
CA TYR A 158 0.53 -7.89 0.89
C TYR A 158 -0.32 -6.79 0.24
N VAL A 159 0.26 -5.60 0.05
CA VAL A 159 -0.51 -4.45 -0.42
C VAL A 159 -0.52 -4.38 -1.96
N GLU A 160 -1.34 -5.24 -2.57
CA GLU A 160 -1.58 -5.23 -4.01
C GLU A 160 -3.05 -5.47 -4.38
N SER A 161 -3.77 -4.39 -4.66
CA SER A 161 -5.20 -4.44 -4.99
C SER A 161 -5.49 -5.27 -6.25
N ALA A 162 -4.55 -5.37 -7.19
CA ALA A 162 -4.65 -6.24 -8.38
C ALA A 162 -4.87 -7.72 -8.06
N VAL A 163 -4.46 -8.19 -6.87
CA VAL A 163 -4.68 -9.58 -6.42
C VAL A 163 -5.92 -9.64 -5.52
N HIS A 164 -6.02 -8.76 -4.53
CA HIS A 164 -7.07 -8.84 -3.50
C HIS A 164 -8.47 -8.53 -4.03
N VAL A 165 -8.61 -7.60 -4.98
CA VAL A 165 -9.90 -7.21 -5.55
C VAL A 165 -10.56 -8.37 -6.32
N PRO A 166 -9.94 -8.96 -7.36
CA PRO A 166 -10.54 -10.08 -8.07
C PRO A 166 -10.71 -11.31 -7.18
N ALA A 167 -9.77 -11.57 -6.27
CA ALA A 167 -9.89 -12.70 -5.35
C ALA A 167 -11.06 -12.54 -4.37
N SER A 168 -11.29 -11.34 -3.84
CA SER A 168 -12.43 -11.08 -2.94
C SER A 168 -13.77 -11.22 -3.67
N LEU A 169 -13.86 -10.71 -4.90
CA LEU A 169 -15.04 -10.90 -5.75
C LEU A 169 -15.30 -12.38 -6.04
N ALA A 170 -14.26 -13.13 -6.40
CA ALA A 170 -14.37 -14.57 -6.65
C ALA A 170 -14.86 -15.34 -5.41
N LEU A 171 -14.36 -14.99 -4.22
CA LEU A 171 -14.80 -15.62 -2.96
C LEU A 171 -16.27 -15.31 -2.64
N VAL A 172 -16.73 -14.08 -2.84
CA VAL A 172 -18.14 -13.71 -2.62
C VAL A 172 -19.06 -14.42 -3.61
N LEU A 173 -18.70 -14.45 -4.89
CA LEU A 173 -19.44 -15.20 -5.90
C LEU A 173 -19.45 -16.69 -5.59
N GLY A 174 -18.32 -17.27 -5.19
CA GLY A 174 -18.24 -18.68 -4.79
C GLY A 174 -19.17 -19.01 -3.63
N LYS A 175 -19.17 -18.17 -2.58
CA LYS A 175 -20.09 -18.32 -1.45
C LYS A 175 -21.56 -18.18 -1.86
N PHE A 176 -21.87 -17.20 -2.70
CA PHE A 176 -23.23 -17.00 -3.21
C PHE A 176 -23.71 -18.22 -4.00
N CYS A 177 -22.88 -18.74 -4.91
CA CYS A 177 -23.18 -19.96 -5.66
C CYS A 177 -23.40 -21.17 -4.74
N HIS A 178 -22.54 -21.34 -3.73
CA HIS A 178 -22.70 -22.43 -2.77
C HIS A 178 -24.01 -22.32 -1.99
N VAL A 179 -24.34 -21.14 -1.46
CA VAL A 179 -25.60 -20.93 -0.71
C VAL A 179 -26.81 -21.16 -1.61
N PHE A 180 -26.79 -20.65 -2.85
CA PHE A 180 -27.85 -20.87 -3.83
C PHE A 180 -28.03 -22.36 -4.15
N MET A 181 -26.94 -23.12 -4.30
CA MET A 181 -27.01 -24.56 -4.55
C MET A 181 -27.57 -25.36 -3.37
N VAL A 182 -27.27 -24.95 -2.13
CA VAL A 182 -27.68 -25.68 -0.92
C VAL A 182 -29.10 -25.33 -0.47
N HIS A 183 -29.51 -24.06 -0.57
CA HIS A 183 -30.77 -23.57 -0.01
C HIS A 183 -31.81 -23.16 -1.07
N GLY A 184 -31.46 -23.14 -2.36
CA GLY A 184 -32.40 -22.78 -3.43
C GLY A 184 -32.78 -21.29 -3.43
N THR A 185 -34.08 -21.00 -3.51
CA THR A 185 -34.65 -19.64 -3.72
C THR A 185 -35.44 -19.10 -2.53
N ASP A 186 -35.07 -19.49 -1.30
CA ASP A 186 -35.72 -18.97 -0.09
C ASP A 186 -35.47 -17.46 0.13
N LEU A 187 -36.42 -16.76 0.75
CA LEU A 187 -36.40 -15.29 0.95
C LEU A 187 -35.19 -14.77 1.76
N ASP A 188 -34.56 -15.61 2.59
CA ASP A 188 -33.34 -15.25 3.33
C ASP A 188 -32.11 -15.11 2.41
N LEU A 189 -32.18 -15.55 1.15
CA LEU A 189 -31.13 -15.34 0.16
C LEU A 189 -30.93 -13.86 -0.22
N ALA A 190 -31.89 -12.98 0.05
CA ALA A 190 -31.78 -11.56 -0.32
C ALA A 190 -30.83 -10.79 0.62
N ASN A 191 -30.74 -11.19 1.89
CA ASN A 191 -29.89 -10.54 2.90
C ASN A 191 -28.42 -10.98 2.81
N PHE A 192 -28.19 -12.21 2.34
CA PHE A 192 -26.85 -12.78 2.18
C PHE A 192 -25.91 -11.99 1.24
N PRO A 193 -26.31 -11.63 -0.01
CA PRO A 193 -25.46 -10.85 -0.92
C PRO A 193 -25.26 -9.41 -0.45
N LEU A 194 -26.20 -8.85 0.32
CA LEU A 194 -26.06 -7.51 0.89
C LEU A 194 -24.94 -7.47 1.94
N ASP A 195 -24.95 -8.40 2.90
CA ASP A 195 -23.96 -8.42 3.98
C ASP A 195 -22.56 -8.82 3.47
N HIS A 196 -22.48 -9.93 2.72
CA HIS A 196 -21.20 -10.39 2.14
C HIS A 196 -20.66 -9.44 1.06
N GLY A 197 -21.54 -8.80 0.29
CA GLY A 197 -21.17 -7.77 -0.67
C GLY A 197 -20.62 -6.52 0.01
N ALA A 198 -21.23 -6.07 1.10
CA ALA A 198 -20.72 -4.94 1.88
C ALA A 198 -19.32 -5.21 2.45
N PHE A 199 -19.07 -6.41 2.98
CA PHE A 199 -17.73 -6.79 3.44
C PHE A 199 -16.69 -6.88 2.30
N ALA A 200 -17.06 -7.43 1.14
CA ALA A 200 -16.16 -7.45 -0.01
C ALA A 200 -15.80 -6.03 -0.45
N MET A 201 -16.78 -5.14 -0.49
CA MET A 201 -16.57 -3.73 -0.80
C MET A 201 -15.64 -3.06 0.21
N LEU A 202 -15.80 -3.34 1.51
CA LEU A 202 -14.89 -2.86 2.53
C LEU A 202 -13.45 -3.32 2.28
N ILE A 203 -13.24 -4.60 1.97
CA ILE A 203 -11.90 -5.16 1.69
C ILE A 203 -11.29 -4.56 0.43
N ILE A 204 -12.10 -4.35 -0.62
CA ILE A 204 -11.68 -3.67 -1.84
C ILE A 204 -11.22 -2.25 -1.51
N VAL A 205 -12.01 -1.50 -0.74
CA VAL A 205 -11.67 -0.13 -0.31
C VAL A 205 -10.38 -0.13 0.49
N ILE A 206 -10.22 -1.01 1.49
CA ILE A 206 -9.00 -1.13 2.29
C ILE A 206 -7.79 -1.39 1.39
N SER A 207 -7.89 -2.36 0.47
CA SER A 207 -6.79 -2.74 -0.42
C SER A 207 -6.37 -1.59 -1.34
N VAL A 208 -7.35 -0.88 -1.92
CA VAL A 208 -7.11 0.26 -2.82
C VAL A 208 -6.51 1.45 -2.06
N VAL A 209 -7.06 1.78 -0.89
CA VAL A 209 -6.60 2.91 -0.07
C VAL A 209 -5.19 2.66 0.46
N LEU A 210 -4.89 1.45 0.95
CA LEU A 210 -3.55 1.09 1.41
C LEU A 210 -2.54 1.19 0.27
N GLU A 211 -2.86 0.66 -0.91
CA GLU A 211 -1.96 0.74 -2.06
C GLU A 211 -1.71 2.19 -2.50
N ARG A 212 -2.77 3.02 -2.56
CA ARG A 212 -2.65 4.44 -2.91
C ARG A 212 -1.80 5.18 -1.90
N THR A 213 -2.11 5.03 -0.61
CA THR A 213 -1.37 5.68 0.47
C THR A 213 0.11 5.30 0.44
N GLN A 214 0.45 4.04 0.16
CA GLN A 214 1.83 3.61 0.01
C GLN A 214 2.51 4.24 -1.22
N ARG A 215 1.86 4.21 -2.39
CA ARG A 215 2.39 4.83 -3.61
C ARG A 215 2.61 6.32 -3.44
N ASP A 216 1.66 7.04 -2.85
CA ASP A 216 1.73 8.49 -2.63
C ASP A 216 2.85 8.83 -1.65
N ARG A 217 3.02 8.06 -0.57
CA ARG A 217 4.14 8.24 0.36
C ARG A 217 5.50 8.08 -0.32
N VAL A 218 5.66 7.05 -1.15
CA VAL A 218 6.91 6.82 -1.91
C VAL A 218 7.14 7.94 -2.93
N ALA A 219 6.08 8.39 -3.62
CA ALA A 219 6.17 9.50 -4.56
C ALA A 219 6.59 10.81 -3.89
N ILE A 220 6.04 11.11 -2.70
CA ILE A 220 6.43 12.27 -1.90
C ILE A 220 7.89 12.16 -1.46
N GLN A 221 8.35 10.98 -1.04
CA GLN A 221 9.75 10.76 -0.68
C GLN A 221 10.70 11.03 -1.85
N PHE A 222 10.35 10.59 -3.07
CA PHE A 222 11.14 10.92 -4.25
C PHE A 222 11.17 12.42 -4.55
N ARG A 223 10.02 13.08 -4.52
CA ARG A 223 9.96 14.54 -4.75
C ARG A 223 10.78 15.32 -3.72
N ASN A 224 10.74 14.91 -2.46
CA ASN A 224 11.54 15.52 -1.41
C ASN A 224 13.05 15.27 -1.62
N ALA A 225 13.44 14.03 -1.96
CA ALA A 225 14.84 13.70 -2.23
C ALA A 225 15.39 14.45 -3.46
N ASP A 226 14.60 14.57 -4.53
CA ASP A 226 14.98 15.31 -5.73
C ASP A 226 15.09 16.83 -5.41
N ALA A 227 14.19 17.38 -4.59
CA ALA A 227 14.26 18.77 -4.14
C ALA A 227 15.49 19.03 -3.24
N GLU A 228 15.80 18.13 -2.31
CA GLU A 228 16.99 18.22 -1.46
C GLU A 228 18.28 18.16 -2.30
N SER A 229 18.34 17.27 -3.30
CA SER A 229 19.47 17.17 -4.22
C SER A 229 19.65 18.46 -5.02
N MET A 230 18.56 19.08 -5.48
CA MET A 230 18.59 20.37 -6.19
C MET A 230 19.09 21.50 -5.28
N ILE A 231 18.60 21.58 -4.04
CA ILE A 231 19.05 22.58 -3.06
C ILE A 231 20.53 22.36 -2.71
N PHE A 232 20.96 21.11 -2.54
CA PHE A 232 22.36 20.78 -2.28
C PHE A 232 23.25 21.19 -3.46
N GLY A 233 22.85 20.87 -4.69
CA GLY A 233 23.56 21.28 -5.91
C GLY A 233 23.63 22.80 -6.03
N PHE A 234 22.53 23.51 -5.73
CA PHE A 234 22.52 24.97 -5.69
C PHE A 234 23.47 25.53 -4.62
N ARG A 235 23.48 24.95 -3.42
CA ARG A 235 24.42 25.34 -2.35
C ARG A 235 25.87 25.07 -2.73
N GLN A 236 26.15 23.95 -3.40
CA GLN A 236 27.49 23.63 -3.87
C GLN A 236 27.93 24.55 -5.00
N MET A 237 27.02 24.87 -5.92
CA MET A 237 27.24 25.87 -6.97
C MET A 237 27.48 27.26 -6.35
N LEU A 238 26.68 27.66 -5.36
CA LEU A 238 26.91 28.90 -4.62
C LEU A 238 28.24 28.87 -3.88
N ARG A 239 28.65 27.78 -3.25
CA ARG A 239 30.01 27.68 -2.67
C ARG A 239 31.08 27.83 -3.75
N GLY A 240 30.96 27.13 -4.89
CA GLY A 240 31.89 27.34 -6.01
C GLY A 240 31.88 28.75 -6.61
N ILE A 241 30.76 29.49 -6.50
CA ILE A 241 30.59 30.87 -6.95
C ILE A 241 30.86 31.89 -5.85
N CYS A 242 30.96 31.50 -4.57
CA CYS A 242 31.21 32.37 -3.41
C CYS A 242 32.58 32.13 -2.77
N ASP A 243 33.24 30.99 -3.05
CA ASP A 243 34.62 30.67 -2.68
C ASP A 243 35.59 31.35 -3.67
N GLY A 244 35.48 32.67 -3.79
CA GLY A 244 36.53 33.49 -4.38
C GLY A 244 37.48 33.90 -3.27
N GLU A 245 38.73 33.48 -3.39
CA GLU A 245 39.78 34.00 -2.52
C GLU A 245 40.07 35.45 -2.92
N VAL A 246 39.84 36.38 -2.01
CA VAL A 246 40.22 37.80 -2.17
C VAL A 246 41.51 38.01 -1.41
N LEU A 247 42.59 38.28 -2.12
CA LEU A 247 43.86 38.61 -1.50
C LEU A 247 43.82 40.06 -1.00
N LEU A 248 44.08 40.26 0.29
CA LEU A 248 44.17 41.58 0.91
C LEU A 248 45.63 41.90 1.21
N ASP A 249 46.02 43.15 0.97
CA ASP A 249 47.33 43.67 1.37
C ASP A 249 47.36 44.05 2.87
N ASP A 250 48.53 44.39 3.41
CA ASP A 250 48.74 44.79 4.83
C ASP A 250 47.82 45.93 5.29
N GLY A 251 47.28 46.72 4.36
CA GLY A 251 46.30 47.78 4.59
C GLY A 251 44.83 47.40 4.37
N LEU A 252 44.47 46.11 4.33
CA LEU A 252 43.11 45.60 4.03
C LEU A 252 42.54 46.06 2.66
N ARG A 253 43.43 46.31 1.70
CA ARG A 253 43.07 46.69 0.32
C ARG A 253 43.01 45.45 -0.56
N ILE A 254 42.06 45.42 -1.47
CA ILE A 254 41.90 44.35 -2.45
C ILE A 254 43.06 44.40 -3.46
N GLN A 255 43.86 43.33 -3.57
CA GLN A 255 44.91 43.19 -4.59
C GLN A 255 44.32 42.86 -5.97
N GLU A 256 45.09 43.12 -7.04
CA GLU A 256 44.68 42.96 -8.44
C GLU A 256 44.18 41.53 -8.73
N GLY A 257 43.01 41.44 -9.39
CA GLY A 257 42.39 40.15 -9.74
C GLY A 257 40.99 39.91 -9.17
N ALA A 258 40.38 40.90 -8.50
CA ALA A 258 39.05 40.80 -7.89
C ALA A 258 37.87 40.80 -8.87
N THR A 259 38.09 40.28 -10.09
CA THR A 259 37.05 40.07 -11.12
C THR A 259 35.86 39.26 -10.61
N PHE A 260 36.13 38.34 -9.69
CA PHE A 260 35.13 37.57 -8.98
C PHE A 260 34.21 38.45 -8.10
N LEU A 261 34.80 39.35 -7.31
CA LEU A 261 34.05 40.23 -6.40
C LEU A 261 33.20 41.23 -7.20
N ASN A 262 33.75 41.78 -8.30
CA ASN A 262 33.00 42.63 -9.24
C ASN A 262 31.79 41.89 -9.81
N ARG A 263 31.96 40.61 -10.17
CA ARG A 263 30.89 39.77 -10.72
C ARG A 263 29.85 39.39 -9.67
N LEU A 264 30.26 39.13 -8.43
CA LEU A 264 29.37 38.83 -7.31
C LEU A 264 28.51 40.04 -6.93
N LEU A 265 29.12 41.22 -6.86
CA LEU A 265 28.45 42.48 -6.52
C LEU A 265 27.71 43.10 -7.71
N SER A 266 27.78 42.48 -8.89
CA SER A 266 27.23 43.02 -10.15
C SER A 266 27.67 44.47 -10.41
N SER A 267 28.88 44.82 -9.94
CA SER A 267 29.44 46.16 -10.09
C SER A 267 30.17 46.27 -11.41
N SER A 268 29.89 47.34 -12.17
CA SER A 268 30.67 47.68 -13.36
C SER A 268 31.97 48.42 -13.03
N GLU A 269 32.17 48.79 -11.76
CA GLU A 269 33.35 49.52 -11.31
C GLU A 269 34.48 48.56 -10.91
N CYS A 270 35.72 48.96 -11.21
CA CYS A 270 36.89 48.18 -10.85
C CYS A 270 37.16 48.33 -9.34
N LEU A 271 36.93 47.27 -8.56
CA LEU A 271 37.15 47.27 -7.10
C LEU A 271 38.62 47.08 -6.68
N ASP A 272 39.56 46.99 -7.63
CA ASP A 272 40.99 46.87 -7.33
C ASP A 272 41.48 48.07 -6.49
N LYS A 273 42.27 47.79 -5.45
CA LYS A 273 42.85 48.79 -4.51
C LYS A 273 41.85 49.52 -3.61
N THR A 274 40.56 49.17 -3.69
CA THR A 274 39.56 49.66 -2.73
C THR A 274 39.76 49.01 -1.36
N ILE A 275 39.41 49.75 -0.30
CA ILE A 275 39.51 49.26 1.08
C ILE A 275 38.31 48.34 1.31
N PHE A 276 38.56 47.09 1.67
CA PHE A 276 37.50 46.09 1.79
C PHE A 276 36.41 46.47 2.80
N GLN A 277 36.76 47.24 3.83
CA GLN A 277 35.81 47.71 4.85
C GLN A 277 34.74 48.65 4.28
N ASP A 278 35.07 49.46 3.27
CA ASP A 278 34.13 50.41 2.68
C ASP A 278 33.00 49.68 1.91
N LEU A 279 33.25 48.43 1.49
CA LEU A 279 32.28 47.56 0.82
C LEU A 279 31.33 46.84 1.78
N LEU A 280 31.63 46.80 3.08
CA LEU A 280 30.78 46.13 4.09
C LEU A 280 29.74 47.07 4.72
N VAL A 281 29.85 48.38 4.48
CA VAL A 281 29.04 49.43 5.10
C VAL A 281 27.97 49.99 4.14
N GLN A 282 28.05 49.65 2.85
CA GLN A 282 26.99 49.90 1.86
C GLN A 282 25.91 48.82 1.92
#